data_AF-A0A1B9KWX3-F1
#
_entry.id   AF-A0A1B9KWX3-F1
#
_cell.length_a   1.000
_cell.length_b   1.000
_cell.length_c   1.000
_cell.angle_alpha   90.00
_cell.angle_beta   90.00
_cell.angle_gamma   90.00
#
_symmetry.space_group_name_H-M   'P 1'
#
loop_
_entity.id
_entity.type
_entity.pdbx_description
1 polymer ?
#
loop_
_entity_poly.entity_id
_entity_poly.type
_entity_poly.pdbx_seq_one_letter_code
_entity_poly.pdbx_strand_id
1 'polypeptide(L)' 'MLKISTLPQFIKNHPIYDRKAIASRIVHLGFGAFHRAHQALFIDRLLNTGKSDWAICDSMTRCICMVRTDDF' A
#
# COMPACT_ATOMS: atom_id res chain seq x y z
N MET A 1 -8.75 14.52 7.45
CA MET A 1 -8.20 13.18 7.11
C MET A 1 -9.18 12.49 6.17
N LEU A 2 -8.74 12.07 4.97
CA LEU A 2 -9.60 11.49 3.94
C LEU A 2 -9.93 10.03 4.27
N LYS A 3 -11.22 9.65 4.23
CA LYS A 3 -11.66 8.27 4.44
C LYS A 3 -11.89 7.57 3.10
N ILE A 4 -11.42 6.34 2.96
CA ILE A 4 -11.66 5.51 1.77
C ILE A 4 -13.17 5.27 1.57
N SER A 5 -13.93 5.14 2.65
CA SER A 5 -15.39 4.98 2.63
C SER A 5 -16.15 6.18 2.05
N THR A 6 -15.50 7.33 1.91
CA THR A 6 -16.10 8.57 1.39
C THR A 6 -15.67 8.89 -0.04
N LEU A 7 -15.03 7.94 -0.74
CA LEU A 7 -14.61 8.14 -2.12
C LEU A 7 -15.81 8.23 -3.07
N PRO A 8 -15.77 9.12 -4.08
CA PRO A 8 -16.75 9.12 -5.15
C PRO A 8 -16.83 7.76 -5.85
N GLN A 9 -18.05 7.32 -6.18
CA GLN A 9 -18.30 5.99 -6.76
C GLN A 9 -17.56 5.70 -8.07
N PHE A 10 -17.12 6.72 -8.81
CA PHE A 10 -16.36 6.53 -10.06
C PHE A 10 -14.90 6.09 -9.82
N ILE A 11 -14.37 6.24 -8.59
CA ILE A 11 -13.04 5.74 -8.22
C ILE A 11 -13.17 4.25 -7.85
N LYS A 12 -12.96 3.39 -8.84
CA LYS A 12 -13.12 1.93 -8.68
C LYS A 12 -11.94 1.26 -7.96
N ASN A 13 -10.72 1.80 -8.11
CA ASN A 13 -9.49 1.12 -7.72
C ASN A 13 -9.04 1.57 -6.34
N HIS A 14 -9.68 1.02 -5.31
CA HIS A 14 -9.22 1.12 -3.93
C HIS A 14 -8.80 -0.26 -3.41
N PRO A 15 -7.85 -0.33 -2.47
CA PRO A 15 -7.44 -1.60 -1.86
C PRO A 15 -8.61 -2.30 -1.17
N ILE A 16 -8.81 -3.59 -1.48
CA ILE A 16 -9.86 -4.43 -0.85
C ILE A 16 -9.30 -5.45 0.15
N TYR A 17 -7.99 -5.51 0.33
CA TYR A 17 -7.32 -6.37 1.31
C TYR A 17 -7.26 -5.74 2.70
N ASP A 18 -7.24 -6.58 3.74
CA ASP A 18 -7.03 -6.13 5.10
C ASP A 18 -5.57 -5.67 5.29
N ARG A 19 -5.41 -4.38 5.53
CA ARG A 19 -4.13 -3.72 5.77
C ARG A 19 -3.45 -4.19 7.06
N LYS A 20 -4.20 -4.70 8.04
CA LYS A 20 -3.62 -5.23 9.29
C LYS A 20 -3.09 -6.64 9.15
N ALA A 21 -3.52 -7.36 8.11
CA ALA A 21 -3.15 -8.75 7.87
C ALA A 21 -1.86 -8.94 7.05
N ILE A 22 -1.23 -7.86 6.57
CA ILE A 22 -0.03 -7.94 5.73
C ILE A 22 1.26 -7.68 6.53
N ALA A 23 2.39 -8.21 6.06
CA ALA A 23 3.70 -8.09 6.68
C ALA A 23 4.71 -7.38 5.77
N SER A 24 5.51 -6.47 6.33
CA SER A 24 6.64 -5.86 5.62
C SER A 24 7.72 -6.89 5.34
N ARG A 25 7.76 -7.40 4.10
CA ARG A 25 8.67 -8.47 3.65
C ARG A 25 9.70 -7.99 2.63
N ILE A 26 9.50 -6.79 2.07
CA ILE A 26 10.41 -6.16 1.10
C ILE A 26 10.85 -4.82 1.67
N VAL A 27 12.15 -4.58 1.74
CA VAL A 27 12.69 -3.23 1.99
C VAL A 27 13.03 -2.60 0.65
N HIS A 28 12.43 -1.44 0.35
CA HIS A 28 12.74 -0.67 -0.85
C HIS A 28 13.57 0.56 -0.50
N LEU A 29 14.73 0.68 -1.14
CA LEU A 29 15.66 1.79 -0.98
C LEU A 29 15.50 2.73 -2.19
N GLY A 30 14.78 3.84 -2.00
CA GLY A 30 14.55 4.84 -3.04
C GLY A 30 13.07 5.11 -3.30
N PHE A 31 12.45 5.92 -2.44
CA PHE A 31 11.04 6.27 -2.58
C PHE A 31 10.80 7.31 -3.70
N GLY A 32 10.60 6.82 -4.93
CA GLY A 32 10.38 7.65 -6.11
C GLY A 32 8.98 7.50 -6.73
N ALA A 33 8.65 8.39 -7.69
CA ALA A 33 7.43 8.25 -8.49
C ALA A 33 7.39 6.92 -9.26
N PHE A 34 8.55 6.48 -9.77
CA PHE A 34 8.68 5.21 -10.47
C PHE A 34 8.37 4.01 -9.58
N HIS A 35 8.89 3.99 -8.34
CA HIS A 35 8.59 2.94 -7.37
C HIS A 35 7.07 2.78 -7.18
N ARG A 36 6.38 3.91 -6.93
CA ARG A 36 4.91 3.92 -6.72
C ARG A 36 4.13 3.44 -7.95
N ALA A 37 4.53 3.88 -9.14
CA ALA A 37 3.82 3.56 -10.38
C ALA A 37 4.08 2.12 -10.86
N HIS A 38 5.21 1.52 -10.45
CA HIS A 38 5.66 0.24 -10.97
C HIS A 38 5.63 -0.85 -9.90
N GLN A 39 6.57 -0.83 -8.95
CA GLN A 39 6.75 -1.93 -7.99
C GLN A 39 5.61 -1.99 -6.98
N ALA A 40 5.21 -0.85 -6.40
CA ALA A 40 4.10 -0.80 -5.45
C ALA A 40 2.76 -1.18 -6.10
N LEU A 41 2.55 -0.84 -7.39
CA LEU A 41 1.36 -1.21 -8.14
C LEU A 41 1.22 -2.74 -8.30
N PHE A 42 2.32 -3.45 -8.59
CA PHE A 42 2.27 -4.91 -8.70
C PHE A 42 2.01 -5.58 -7.35
N ILE A 43 2.61 -5.08 -6.27
CA ILE A 43 2.35 -5.57 -4.93
C ILE A 43 0.89 -5.32 -4.52
N ASP A 44 0.34 -4.14 -4.79
CA ASP A 44 -1.08 -3.84 -4.54
C ASP A 44 -2.01 -4.82 -5.28
N ARG A 45 -1.74 -5.10 -6.56
CA ARG A 45 -2.50 -6.10 -7.33
C ARG A 45 -2.38 -7.49 -6.74
N LEU A 46 -1.19 -7.89 -6.30
CA LEU A 46 -0.95 -9.19 -5.69
C LEU A 46 -1.71 -9.32 -4.36
N LEU A 47 -1.68 -8.30 -3.50
CA LEU A 47 -2.43 -8.28 -2.24
C LEU A 47 -3.95 -8.33 -2.50
N ASN A 48 -4.44 -7.65 -3.54
CA ASN A 48 -5.85 -7.73 -3.94
C ASN A 48 -6.28 -9.12 -4.43
N THR A 49 -5.36 -10.04 -4.74
CA THR A 49 -5.72 -11.45 -5.02
C THR A 49 -6.04 -12.26 -3.76
N GLY A 50 -5.69 -11.75 -2.57
CA GLY A 50 -5.81 -12.47 -1.30
C GLY A 50 -4.83 -13.64 -1.12
N LYS A 51 -3.87 -13.81 -2.04
CA LYS A 51 -2.90 -14.93 -2.04
C LYS A 51 -1.51 -14.54 -1.54
N SER A 52 -1.34 -13.34 -1.00
CA SER A 52 -0.06 -12.84 -0.51
C SER A 52 -0.27 -11.88 0.66
N ASP A 53 0.72 -11.83 1.54
CA ASP A 53 0.84 -10.89 2.66
C ASP A 53 2.07 -9.98 2.52
N TRP A 54 2.70 -9.93 1.34
CA TRP A 54 3.97 -9.22 1.13
C TRP A 54 3.74 -7.72 0.94
N ALA A 55 4.17 -6.94 1.92
CA ALA A 55 4.20 -5.48 1.86
C ALA A 55 5.61 -4.94 1.62
N ILE A 56 5.69 -3.78 0.98
CA ILE A 56 6.92 -2.99 0.84
C ILE A 56 7.04 -2.01 2.01
N CYS A 57 8.23 -1.94 2.61
CA CYS A 57 8.65 -0.92 3.55
C CYS A 57 9.68 -0.02 2.87
N ASP A 58 9.36 1.26 2.70
CA ASP A 58 10.30 2.25 2.17
C ASP A 58 11.14 2.86 3.28
N SER A 59 12.47 2.91 3.10
CA SER A 59 13.36 3.58 4.03
C SER A 59 13.50 5.07 3.67
N MET A 60 12.53 5.88 4.08
CA MET A 60 12.70 7.33 4.28
C MET A 60 12.45 7.59 5.76
N THR A 61 13.01 8.65 6.35
CA THR A 61 13.03 8.99 7.80
C THR A 61 11.67 9.04 8.51
N ARG A 62 10.59 8.70 7.82
CA ARG A 62 9.35 8.16 8.35
C ARG A 62 8.96 7.01 7.42
N CYS A 63 9.00 5.77 7.89
CA CYS A 63 8.49 4.62 7.14
C CYS A 63 7.01 4.87 6.86
N ILE A 64 6.71 5.46 5.70
CA ILE A 64 5.38 5.38 5.13
C ILE A 64 5.35 3.98 4.56
N CYS A 65 5.08 2.99 5.44
CA CYS A 65 4.43 1.79 4.96
C CYS A 65 3.25 2.31 4.14
N MET A 66 3.11 1.90 2.88
CA MET A 66 1.93 2.21 2.07
C MET A 66 0.66 1.49 2.63
N VAL A 67 0.65 1.22 3.95
CA VAL A 67 -0.28 0.48 4.80
C VAL A 67 -0.11 0.93 6.27
N ARG A 68 -0.03 2.24 6.54
CA ARG A 68 -0.45 2.80 7.83
C ARG A 68 -1.30 4.03 7.60
N THR A 69 -2.61 3.84 7.56
CA THR A 69 -3.59 4.92 7.81
C THR A 69 -4.04 4.95 9.26
N ASP A 70 -3.46 4.13 10.12
CA ASP A 70 -3.95 3.88 11.47
C ASP A 70 -2.77 3.95 12.46
N ASP A 71 -2.20 5.14 12.64
CA ASP A 71 -1.40 5.53 13.81
C ASP A 71 -1.31 7.08 13.80
N PHE A 72 -2.46 7.71 14.12
CA PHE A 72 -2.89 9.12 14.04
C PHE A 72 -3.77 9.50 12.84
#